data_AF-A0A7A6SFG2-F1
#
_entry.id   AF-A0A7A6SFG2-F1
#
_cell.length_a   1.000
_cell.length_b   1.000
_cell.length_c   1.000
_cell.angle_alpha   90.00
_cell.angle_beta   90.00
_cell.angle_gamma   90.00
#
_symmetry.space_group_name_H-M   'P 1'
#
loop_
_entity.id
_entity.type
_entity.pdbx_description
1 polymer ?
#
loop_
_entity_poly.entity_id
_entity_poly.type
_entity_poly.pdbx_seq_one_letter_code
_entity_poly.pdbx_strand_id
1 'polypeptide(L)'
;MQTLKHTLTIDIWSDLVCPWCWIAKKRFEQGLNRFEFRDQVVIRHHSYRLAGGTPAMPFKDAIVKKLGSQHSAELMMDQVGTAGKSEGLIYNFDGMMFG
;
A
#
# COMPACT_ATOMS: atom_id res chain seq x y z
N MET A 1 31.20 -28.54 -0.60
CA MET A 1 29.90 -28.76 0.09
C MET A 1 29.09 -27.47 -0.04
N GLN A 2 28.00 -27.47 -0.80
CA GLN A 2 27.07 -26.34 -0.84
C GLN A 2 26.14 -26.45 0.37
N THR A 3 26.36 -25.61 1.38
CA THR A 3 25.37 -25.39 2.44
C THR A 3 24.18 -24.68 1.81
N LEU A 4 23.06 -25.37 1.68
CA LEU A 4 21.80 -24.77 1.24
C LEU A 4 21.41 -23.70 2.28
N LYS A 5 21.50 -22.43 1.89
CA LYS A 5 21.04 -21.32 2.72
C LYS A 5 19.52 -21.34 2.69
N HIS A 6 18.88 -21.67 3.82
CA HIS A 6 17.43 -21.63 3.92
C HIS A 6 16.95 -20.22 3.53
N THR A 7 15.96 -20.16 2.65
CA THR A 7 15.46 -18.90 2.09
C THR A 7 13.98 -18.77 2.45
N LEU A 8 13.61 -17.64 3.05
CA LEU A 8 12.21 -17.27 3.30
C LEU A 8 11.72 -16.41 2.14
N THR A 9 10.74 -16.88 1.39
CA THR A 9 10.12 -16.06 0.33
C THR A 9 8.90 -15.32 0.88
N ILE A 10 8.80 -14.03 0.58
CA ILE A 10 7.65 -13.18 0.91
C ILE A 10 7.07 -12.63 -0.39
N ASP A 11 5.87 -13.06 -0.73
CA ASP A 11 5.14 -12.58 -1.89
C ASP A 11 4.21 -11.42 -1.48
N ILE A 12 4.36 -10.27 -2.15
CA ILE A 12 3.63 -9.03 -1.85
C ILE A 12 2.81 -8.63 -3.07
N TRP A 13 1.49 -8.70 -2.96
CA TRP A 13 0.57 -8.13 -3.93
C TRP A 13 0.25 -6.69 -3.56
N SER A 14 0.40 -5.78 -4.52
CA SER A 14 0.09 -4.37 -4.30
C SER A 14 -0.41 -3.69 -5.57
N ASP A 15 -1.16 -2.62 -5.39
CA ASP A 15 -1.60 -1.72 -6.44
C ASP A 15 -1.02 -0.31 -6.18
N LEU A 16 -0.61 0.38 -7.26
CA LEU A 16 -0.03 1.72 -7.20
C LEU A 16 -1.03 2.77 -6.72
N VAL A 17 -2.32 2.59 -7.01
CA VAL A 17 -3.39 3.52 -6.60
C VAL A 17 -3.82 3.32 -5.14
N CYS A 18 -3.30 2.28 -4.47
CA CYS A 18 -3.67 1.97 -3.09
C CYS A 18 -2.76 2.71 -2.09
N PRO A 19 -3.28 3.70 -1.33
CA PRO A 19 -2.46 4.40 -0.35
C PRO A 19 -2.02 3.46 0.80
N TRP A 20 -2.85 2.48 1.17
CA TRP A 20 -2.47 1.51 2.19
C TRP A 20 -1.29 0.61 1.76
N CYS A 21 -1.14 0.33 0.46
CA CYS A 21 0.02 -0.44 -0.04
C CYS A 21 1.33 0.31 0.19
N TRP A 22 1.36 1.64 -0.01
CA TRP A 22 2.54 2.45 0.26
C TRP A 22 2.87 2.54 1.76
N ILE A 23 1.86 2.69 2.61
CA ILE A 23 2.01 2.66 4.09
C ILE A 23 2.56 1.30 4.53
N ALA A 24 1.95 0.22 4.05
CA ALA A 24 2.39 -1.14 4.36
C ALA A 24 3.82 -1.41 3.90
N LYS A 25 4.22 -0.90 2.72
CA LYS A 25 5.60 -1.00 2.22
C LYS A 25 6.60 -0.36 3.20
N LYS A 26 6.33 0.87 3.67
CA LYS A 26 7.21 1.55 4.64
C LYS A 26 7.34 0.76 5.94
N ARG A 27 6.21 0.28 6.48
CA ARG A 27 6.19 -0.54 7.70
C ARG A 27 6.92 -1.88 7.52
N PHE A 28 6.73 -2.52 6.37
CA PHE A 28 7.41 -3.77 6.02
C PHE A 28 8.93 -3.57 5.94
N GLU A 29 9.39 -2.53 5.25
CA GLU A 29 10.82 -2.21 5.16
C GLU A 29 11.45 -1.95 6.52
N GLN A 30 10.77 -1.20 7.40
CA GLN A 30 11.23 -0.99 8.78
C GLN A 30 11.29 -2.31 9.56
N GLY A 31 10.28 -3.17 9.43
CA GLY A 31 10.25 -4.49 10.06
C GLY A 31 11.39 -5.39 9.58
N LEU A 32 11.59 -5.46 8.26
CA LEU A 32 12.64 -6.25 7.63
C LEU A 32 14.04 -5.76 8.02
N ASN A 33 14.23 -4.44 8.15
CA ASN A 33 15.51 -3.88 8.62
C ASN A 33 15.86 -4.27 10.06
N ARG A 34 14.86 -4.58 10.89
CA ARG A 34 15.04 -5.07 12.27
C ARG A 34 15.06 -6.59 12.37
N PHE A 35 14.82 -7.30 11.27
CA PHE A 35 14.73 -8.76 11.26
C PHE A 35 16.12 -9.38 11.18
N GLU A 36 16.48 -10.22 12.16
CA GLU A 36 17.80 -10.83 12.30
C GLU A 36 18.24 -11.62 11.05
N PHE A 37 17.29 -12.27 10.38
CA PHE A 37 17.55 -13.09 9.20
C PHE A 37 17.21 -12.39 7.88
N ARG A 38 17.22 -11.05 7.83
CA ARG A 38 16.87 -10.29 6.60
C ARG A 38 17.61 -10.77 5.35
N ASP A 39 18.86 -11.20 5.49
CA ASP A 39 19.73 -11.65 4.38
C ASP A 39 19.36 -13.07 3.87
N GLN A 40 18.33 -13.68 4.45
CA GLN A 40 17.70 -14.94 4.01
C GLN A 40 16.31 -14.69 3.40
N VAL A 41 15.84 -13.44 3.38
CA VAL A 41 14.52 -13.09 2.84
C VAL A 41 14.62 -12.76 1.36
N VAL A 42 13.78 -13.41 0.55
CA VAL A 42 13.56 -13.08 -0.87
C VAL A 42 12.18 -12.47 -1.01
N ILE A 43 12.12 -11.21 -1.46
CA ILE A 43 10.86 -10.50 -1.68
C ILE A 43 10.45 -10.66 -3.14
N ARG A 44 9.20 -11.03 -3.38
CA ARG A 44 8.60 -11.09 -4.71
C ARG A 44 7.40 -10.16 -4.76
N HIS A 45 7.47 -9.17 -5.64
CA HIS A 45 6.36 -8.26 -5.86
C HIS A 45 5.46 -8.79 -6.97
N HIS A 46 4.15 -8.75 -6.73
CA HIS A 46 3.13 -9.14 -7.67
C HIS A 46 2.18 -7.98 -7.91
N SER A 47 1.79 -7.78 -9.15
CA SER A 47 0.80 -6.77 -9.52
C SER A 47 -0.58 -7.17 -9.00
N TYR A 48 -1.31 -6.21 -8.45
CA TYR A 48 -2.73 -6.33 -8.15
C TYR A 48 -3.46 -5.12 -8.75
N ARG A 49 -4.71 -5.31 -9.18
CA ARG A 49 -5.54 -4.24 -9.72
C ARG A 49 -6.86 -4.16 -8.96
N LEU A 50 -6.97 -3.18 -8.06
CA LEU A 50 -8.16 -2.93 -7.24
C LEU A 50 -9.34 -2.43 -8.07
N ALA A 51 -9.07 -1.55 -9.03
CA ALA A 51 -10.08 -0.88 -9.84
C ALA A 51 -10.22 -1.52 -11.23
N GLY A 52 -10.11 -2.85 -11.31
CA GLY A 52 -10.19 -3.58 -12.58
C GLY A 52 -11.46 -3.24 -13.37
N GLY A 53 -11.28 -2.72 -14.59
CA GLY A 53 -12.40 -2.36 -15.48
C GLY A 53 -13.09 -1.02 -15.16
N THR A 54 -12.59 -0.25 -14.20
CA THR A 54 -13.12 1.09 -13.90
C THR A 54 -12.28 2.17 -14.60
N PRO A 55 -12.87 3.10 -15.35
CA PRO A 55 -12.13 4.26 -15.86
C PRO A 55 -11.54 5.09 -14.72
N ALA A 56 -10.35 5.65 -14.92
CA ALA A 56 -9.72 6.51 -13.93
C ALA A 56 -10.61 7.72 -13.59
N MET A 57 -10.81 7.94 -12.30
CA MET A 57 -11.56 9.07 -11.75
C MET A 57 -10.84 9.66 -10.53
N PRO A 58 -11.17 10.89 -10.09
CA PRO A 58 -10.59 11.47 -8.89
C PRO A 58 -10.77 10.54 -7.69
N PHE A 59 -9.72 10.39 -6.89
CA PHE A 59 -9.70 9.45 -5.76
C PHE A 59 -10.83 9.74 -4.77
N LYS A 60 -11.08 11.02 -4.48
CA LYS A 60 -12.20 11.46 -3.62
C LYS A 60 -13.53 10.90 -4.10
N ASP A 61 -13.85 11.11 -5.39
CA ASP A 61 -15.08 10.65 -6.01
C ASP A 61 -15.20 9.12 -5.96
N ALA A 62 -14.09 8.40 -6.18
CA ALA A 62 -14.07 6.95 -6.09
C ALA A 62 -14.38 6.45 -4.66
N ILE A 63 -13.83 7.09 -3.64
CA ILE A 63 -14.11 6.73 -2.24
C ILE A 63 -15.54 7.11 -1.84
N VAL A 64 -16.06 8.27 -2.25
CA VAL A 64 -17.47 8.65 -2.03
C VAL A 64 -18.40 7.62 -2.66
N LYS A 65 -18.14 7.23 -3.91
CA LYS A 65 -18.90 6.19 -4.61
C LYS A 65 -18.84 4.85 -3.88
N LYS A 66 -17.69 4.50 -3.31
CA LYS A 66 -17.49 3.24 -2.58
C LYS A 66 -18.16 3.21 -1.21
N LEU A 67 -18.11 4.31 -0.47
CA LEU A 67 -18.58 4.37 0.92
C LEU A 67 -20.01 4.94 1.07
N GLY A 68 -20.55 5.53 0.00
CA GLY A 68 -21.93 6.03 -0.06
C GLY A 68 -22.16 7.40 0.58
N SER A 69 -21.13 8.05 1.13
CA SER A 69 -21.25 9.42 1.64
C SER A 69 -19.93 10.20 1.60
N GLN A 70 -20.06 11.52 1.48
CA GLN A 70 -18.94 12.47 1.55
C GLN A 70 -18.23 12.38 2.91
N HIS A 71 -19.00 12.36 4.00
CA HIS A 71 -18.47 12.31 5.35
C HIS A 71 -17.64 11.05 5.60
N SER A 72 -18.13 9.88 5.17
CA SER A 72 -17.38 8.62 5.30
C SER A 72 -16.09 8.64 4.47
N ALA A 73 -16.10 9.27 3.29
CA ALA A 73 -14.91 9.41 2.47
C ALA A 73 -13.85 10.30 3.14
N GLU A 74 -14.26 11.42 3.72
CA GLU A 74 -13.37 12.32 4.46
C GLU A 74 -12.74 11.63 5.66
N LEU A 75 -13.53 10.90 6.46
CA LEU A 75 -13.01 10.13 7.60
C LEU A 75 -12.00 9.06 7.16
N MET A 76 -12.27 8.34 6.07
CA MET A 76 -11.33 7.36 5.54
C MET A 76 -10.03 8.04 5.07
N MET A 77 -10.14 9.15 4.33
CA MET A 77 -8.97 9.87 3.82
C MET A 77 -8.14 10.48 4.96
N ASP A 78 -8.77 10.97 6.02
CA ASP A 78 -8.07 11.48 7.19
C ASP A 78 -7.29 10.38 7.93
N GLN A 79 -7.88 9.20 8.08
CA GLN A 79 -7.20 8.04 8.64
C GLN A 79 -5.99 7.63 7.80
N VAL A 80 -6.16 7.57 6.48
CA VAL A 80 -5.06 7.27 5.54
C VAL A 80 -3.99 8.35 5.59
N GLY A 81 -4.36 9.63 5.62
CA GLY A 81 -3.45 10.76 5.69
C GLY A 81 -2.62 10.75 6.97
N THR A 82 -3.28 10.51 8.11
CA THR A 82 -2.64 10.39 9.43
C THR A 82 -1.67 9.21 9.48
N ALA A 83 -2.09 8.04 9.01
CA ALA A 83 -1.23 6.86 8.95
C ALA A 83 -0.08 7.02 7.93
N GLY A 84 -0.31 7.71 6.82
CA GLY A 84 0.73 8.07 5.86
C GLY A 84 1.78 8.94 6.50
N LYS A 85 1.35 10.01 7.20
CA LYS A 85 2.23 10.95 7.85
C LYS A 85 3.11 10.28 8.92
N SER A 86 2.58 9.30 9.66
CA SER A 86 3.37 8.55 10.65
C SER A 86 4.51 7.74 10.00
N GLU A 87 4.40 7.40 8.73
CA GLU A 87 5.44 6.70 7.95
C GLU A 87 6.23 7.62 7.02
N GLY A 88 6.09 8.95 7.15
CA GLY A 88 6.77 9.94 6.31
C GLY A 88 6.21 10.08 4.89
N LEU A 89 4.94 9.69 4.68
CA LEU A 89 4.22 9.84 3.40
C LEU A 89 3.24 11.01 3.47
N ILE A 90 3.27 11.89 2.46
CA ILE A 90 2.32 13.00 2.33
C ILE A 90 1.39 12.69 1.15
N TYR A 91 0.10 12.53 1.43
CA TYR A 91 -0.91 12.26 0.41
C TYR A 91 -1.55 13.55 -0.09
N ASN A 92 -1.50 13.76 -1.41
CA ASN A 92 -2.26 14.80 -2.09
C ASN A 92 -3.55 14.20 -2.68
N PHE A 93 -4.59 14.03 -1.85
CA PHE A 93 -5.84 13.40 -2.27
C PHE A 93 -6.57 14.15 -3.41
N ASP A 94 -6.34 15.45 -3.56
CA ASP A 94 -6.91 16.25 -4.65
C ASP A 94 -6.30 15.91 -6.02
N GLY A 95 -5.03 15.52 -6.05
CA GLY A 95 -4.32 15.13 -7.28
C GLY A 95 -4.32 13.63 -7.55
N MET A 96 -4.86 12.81 -6.63
CA MET A 96 -4.85 11.36 -6.77
C MET A 96 -5.98 10.87 -7.68
N MET A 97 -5.68 9.84 -8.46
CA MET A 97 -6.62 9.15 -9.35
C MET A 97 -6.81 7.70 -8.92
N PHE A 98 -7.98 7.13 -9.23
CA PHE A 98 -8.35 5.74 -8.96
C PHE A 98 -9.03 5.11 -10.19
N GLY A 99 -8.47 4.01 -10.71
CA GLY A 99 -8.90 3.30 -11.95
C GLY A 99 -7.76 2.56 -12.64
#